data_AF-A0A956HWP2-F1
#
_entry.id   AF-A0A956HWP2-F1
#
_cell.length_a   1.000
_cell.length_b   1.000
_cell.length_c   1.000
_cell.angle_alpha   90.00
_cell.angle_beta   90.00
_cell.angle_gamma   90.00
#
_symmetry.space_group_name_H-M   'P 1'
#
loop_
_entity.id
_entity.type
_entity.pdbx_description
1 polymer ?
#
loop_
_entity_poly.entity_id
_entity_poly.type
_entity_poly.pdbx_seq_one_letter_code
_entity_poly.pdbx_strand_id
1 'polypeptide(L)'
;MNPPSWIRLCLLLLPACGRVTDSLPADSCQSSVECANPDPENCAVSCVTSDRRCAIEAKDADGDGHGTTACAFAPGDDCNDNDATVHPGAEEVCNGIDDDCDGADEMASQPLGGTTLTVGEGFSPKAVWVEATQTYAVAYTGLLSQIQLTRLDATGKALGTSDVSDSPGFHTPYGMASSGDKIGVVWTHSLPPTVESDIYFRELAANGSPNGPEILVATQSKLSPPDIAALESGWLVAWHGDSQVLAKTIFGTPSSLIQISTQPGATSFAHLASTKAGAIAVWSSRSFATGPNDVVWGASIAGSSVSWSAALTEPTPPVETGSSSPVIAAGDGGEYAIAWDRFAGDDDSIEVAIVEQSASGELVTKCGPQFFGMGSKLPLTIVPWNGGYLIGAYSREGGERLELLRVDASCNFLPGVVVLDEHPSFLSSLDIVRSPSGYLAVWTQNEGGQRVKARTFGPNLCDSAEAP
;
A
#
# COMPACT_ATOMS: atom_id res chain seq x y z
N MET A 1 -53.26 -7.34 -37.09
CA MET A 1 -52.04 -6.72 -36.55
C MET A 1 -50.89 -7.64 -36.93
N ASN A 2 -49.96 -7.18 -37.79
CA ASN A 2 -48.77 -7.95 -38.20
C ASN A 2 -47.57 -7.53 -37.35
N PRO A 3 -46.68 -8.46 -36.93
CA PRO A 3 -45.29 -8.15 -36.62
C PRO A 3 -44.38 -8.33 -37.86
N PRO A 4 -43.18 -7.72 -37.85
CA PRO A 4 -42.40 -7.43 -39.06
C PRO A 4 -41.46 -8.55 -39.49
N SER A 5 -41.18 -8.54 -40.79
CA SER A 5 -40.33 -9.44 -41.57
C SER A 5 -38.83 -9.17 -41.39
N TRP A 6 -38.13 -10.02 -40.63
CA TRP A 6 -36.66 -10.19 -40.71
C TRP A 6 -36.25 -11.66 -40.83
N ILE A 7 -37.17 -12.55 -41.17
CA ILE A 7 -36.86 -13.95 -41.49
C ILE A 7 -36.63 -14.09 -43.00
N ARG A 8 -35.39 -14.46 -43.35
CA ARG A 8 -34.84 -14.93 -44.65
C ARG A 8 -34.12 -13.90 -45.53
N LEU A 9 -32.81 -13.74 -45.27
CA LEU A 9 -31.82 -13.67 -46.34
C LEU A 9 -30.47 -14.25 -45.88
N CYS A 10 -30.36 -15.59 -45.95
CA CYS A 10 -29.07 -16.28 -46.06
C CYS A 10 -29.30 -17.50 -46.95
N LEU A 11 -29.18 -17.27 -48.26
CA LEU A 11 -29.13 -18.29 -49.29
C LEU A 11 -28.13 -17.77 -50.30
N LEU A 12 -26.89 -18.22 -50.17
CA LEU A 12 -26.00 -18.69 -51.24
C LEU A 12 -24.53 -18.61 -50.79
N LEU A 13 -23.92 -19.81 -50.73
CA LEU A 13 -22.48 -20.14 -50.70
C LEU A 13 -21.82 -20.29 -49.32
N LEU A 14 -21.54 -21.56 -49.00
CA LEU A 14 -20.76 -22.18 -47.90
C LEU A 14 -21.57 -22.74 -46.70
N PRO A 15 -21.32 -24.00 -46.25
CA PRO A 15 -22.12 -24.68 -45.24
C PRO A 15 -21.49 -24.54 -43.85
N ALA A 16 -21.86 -23.51 -43.08
CA ALA A 16 -21.65 -23.48 -41.63
C ALA A 16 -22.39 -22.28 -41.02
N CYS A 17 -23.63 -22.49 -40.60
CA CYS A 17 -24.29 -21.56 -39.68
C CYS A 17 -25.33 -22.35 -38.88
N GLY A 18 -24.87 -23.04 -37.84
CA GLY A 18 -25.73 -23.70 -36.85
C GLY A 18 -26.13 -22.68 -35.78
N ARG A 19 -27.42 -22.62 -35.45
CA ARG A 19 -27.92 -21.91 -34.27
C ARG A 19 -27.51 -22.68 -33.01
N VAL A 20 -27.01 -21.95 -32.01
CA VAL A 20 -26.79 -22.42 -30.64
C VAL A 20 -28.14 -22.60 -29.95
N THR A 21 -28.90 -23.64 -30.31
CA THR A 21 -30.00 -24.25 -29.50
C THR A 21 -30.47 -25.60 -30.04
N ASP A 22 -29.91 -26.13 -31.13
CA ASP A 22 -30.23 -27.51 -31.51
C ASP A 22 -29.51 -28.46 -30.55
N SER A 23 -30.29 -29.03 -29.64
CA SER A 23 -29.96 -30.26 -28.91
C SER A 23 -29.13 -31.17 -29.82
N LEU A 24 -27.89 -31.47 -29.40
CA LEU A 24 -27.09 -32.52 -30.02
C LEU A 24 -28.00 -33.73 -30.24
N PRO A 25 -28.15 -34.26 -31.48
CA PRO A 25 -29.04 -35.37 -31.71
C PRO A 25 -28.59 -36.53 -30.81
N ALA A 26 -29.53 -37.03 -30.00
CA ALA A 26 -29.30 -38.01 -28.94
C ALA A 26 -28.94 -39.43 -29.43
N ASP A 27 -28.08 -39.56 -30.45
CA ASP A 27 -27.70 -40.87 -31.04
C ASP A 27 -26.30 -40.89 -31.69
N SER A 28 -25.36 -40.02 -31.29
CA SER A 28 -24.06 -39.86 -31.97
C SER A 28 -22.92 -40.79 -31.56
N CYS A 29 -23.12 -41.74 -30.63
CA CYS A 29 -22.14 -42.82 -30.39
C CYS A 29 -22.42 -44.03 -31.30
N GLN A 30 -22.15 -43.91 -32.60
CA GLN A 30 -21.96 -45.03 -33.51
C GLN A 30 -20.58 -44.93 -34.16
N SER A 31 -19.99 -46.08 -34.50
CA SER A 31 -18.57 -46.32 -34.84
C SER A 31 -17.96 -45.52 -36.02
N SER A 32 -18.58 -44.42 -36.45
CA SER A 32 -18.09 -43.52 -37.48
C SER A 32 -18.49 -42.04 -37.31
N VAL A 33 -19.02 -41.63 -36.15
CA VAL A 33 -19.22 -40.20 -35.82
C VAL A 33 -18.31 -39.84 -34.65
N GLU A 34 -17.24 -39.11 -34.94
CA GLU A 34 -16.37 -38.54 -33.93
C GLU A 34 -17.16 -37.47 -33.17
N CYS A 35 -17.18 -37.56 -31.85
CA CYS A 35 -17.74 -36.49 -31.03
C CYS A 35 -16.94 -35.22 -31.33
N ALA A 36 -17.62 -34.21 -31.89
CA ALA A 36 -16.98 -32.93 -32.17
C ALA A 36 -16.57 -32.28 -30.85
N ASN A 37 -15.29 -31.95 -30.72
CA ASN A 37 -14.80 -31.13 -29.62
C ASN A 37 -14.59 -29.69 -30.11
N PRO A 38 -15.57 -28.79 -29.89
CA PRO A 38 -15.46 -27.40 -30.29
C PRO A 38 -14.41 -26.60 -29.50
N ASP A 39 -13.95 -27.13 -28.35
CA ASP A 39 -12.92 -26.54 -27.49
C ASP A 39 -11.87 -27.61 -27.13
N PRO A 40 -11.04 -28.03 -28.10
CA PRO A 40 -10.05 -29.08 -27.88
C PRO A 40 -8.87 -28.62 -27.03
N GLU A 41 -8.75 -27.33 -26.73
CA GLU A 41 -7.73 -26.80 -25.84
C GLU A 41 -8.10 -27.08 -24.39
N ASN A 42 -9.34 -26.76 -23.97
CA ASN A 42 -9.73 -26.82 -22.55
C ASN A 42 -10.68 -27.98 -22.21
N CYS A 43 -11.38 -28.56 -23.17
CA CYS A 43 -12.33 -29.65 -22.93
C CYS A 43 -11.79 -30.99 -23.46
N ALA A 44 -12.11 -32.07 -22.76
CA ALA A 44 -12.03 -33.44 -23.25
C ALA A 44 -13.41 -33.95 -23.65
N VAL A 45 -13.46 -34.83 -24.65
CA VAL A 45 -14.72 -35.41 -25.13
C VAL A 45 -14.61 -36.91 -25.20
N SER A 46 -15.49 -37.60 -24.49
CA SER A 46 -15.55 -39.04 -24.41
C SER A 46 -16.91 -39.56 -24.89
N CYS A 47 -16.91 -40.72 -25.55
CA CYS A 47 -18.14 -41.39 -25.96
C CYS A 47 -18.61 -42.33 -24.84
N VAL A 48 -19.72 -41.96 -24.19
CA VAL A 48 -20.33 -42.75 -23.12
C VAL A 48 -21.20 -43.83 -23.77
N THR A 49 -20.67 -45.04 -23.89
CA THR A 49 -21.31 -46.14 -24.62
C THR A 49 -22.58 -46.69 -23.95
N SER A 50 -22.75 -46.48 -22.64
CA SER A 50 -23.97 -46.87 -21.91
C SER A 50 -25.19 -46.05 -22.33
N ASP A 51 -24.99 -44.76 -22.58
CA ASP A 51 -26.07 -43.80 -22.82
C ASP A 51 -26.12 -43.31 -24.27
N ARG A 52 -25.13 -43.72 -25.09
CA ARG A 52 -24.93 -43.32 -26.49
C ARG A 52 -24.80 -41.81 -26.68
N ARG A 53 -24.10 -41.14 -25.76
CA ARG A 53 -23.93 -39.68 -25.76
C ARG A 53 -22.45 -39.31 -25.73
N CYS A 54 -22.13 -38.18 -26.33
CA CYS A 54 -20.85 -37.52 -26.11
C CYS A 54 -20.91 -36.81 -24.76
N ALA A 55 -19.99 -37.14 -23.85
CA ALA A 55 -19.74 -36.37 -22.65
C ALA A 55 -18.63 -35.38 -22.94
N ILE A 56 -18.81 -34.14 -22.53
CA ILE A 56 -17.79 -33.10 -22.53
C ILE A 56 -17.43 -32.86 -21.07
N GLU A 57 -16.15 -32.91 -20.76
CA GLU A 57 -15.60 -32.64 -19.44
C GLU A 57 -14.45 -31.64 -19.57
N ALA A 58 -14.23 -30.83 -18.53
CA ALA A 58 -13.02 -30.03 -18.45
C ALA A 58 -11.79 -30.95 -18.41
N LYS A 59 -10.70 -30.53 -19.04
CA LYS A 59 -9.42 -31.21 -18.86
C LYS A 59 -8.86 -30.92 -17.48
N ASP A 60 -8.19 -31.93 -16.95
CA ASP A 60 -7.36 -31.92 -15.76
C ASP A 60 -5.91 -32.08 -16.24
N ALA A 61 -5.19 -30.97 -16.36
CA ALA A 61 -3.87 -30.95 -16.99
C ALA A 61 -2.72 -31.23 -16.02
N ASP A 62 -2.90 -30.98 -14.72
CA ASP A 62 -1.91 -31.22 -13.68
C ASP A 62 -2.16 -32.50 -12.85
N GLY A 63 -3.36 -33.08 -12.95
CA GLY A 63 -3.71 -34.41 -12.47
C GLY A 63 -4.18 -34.47 -11.02
N ASP A 64 -4.73 -33.40 -10.46
CA ASP A 64 -5.28 -33.38 -9.10
C ASP A 64 -6.74 -33.87 -8.98
N GLY A 65 -7.40 -34.12 -10.11
CA GLY A 65 -8.78 -34.60 -10.19
C GLY A 65 -9.82 -33.49 -10.35
N HIS A 66 -9.40 -32.23 -10.43
CA HIS A 66 -10.20 -31.08 -10.80
C HIS A 66 -9.90 -30.67 -12.24
N GLY A 67 -10.84 -29.97 -12.88
CA GLY A 67 -10.70 -29.62 -14.29
C GLY A 67 -10.78 -28.12 -14.51
N THR A 68 -10.11 -27.63 -15.55
CA THR A 68 -10.05 -26.20 -15.86
C THR A 68 -11.41 -25.51 -15.93
N THR A 69 -11.48 -24.34 -15.30
CA THR A 69 -12.61 -23.39 -15.46
C THR A 69 -12.75 -22.86 -16.89
N ALA A 70 -11.74 -23.01 -17.76
CA ALA A 70 -11.73 -22.49 -19.13
C ALA A 70 -12.56 -23.31 -20.13
N CYS A 71 -13.02 -24.52 -19.80
CA CYS A 71 -13.82 -25.34 -20.70
C CYS A 71 -15.20 -24.70 -20.95
N ALA A 72 -15.42 -24.16 -22.16
CA ALA A 72 -16.59 -23.33 -22.45
C ALA A 72 -17.95 -24.06 -22.36
N PHE A 73 -17.96 -25.39 -22.43
CA PHE A 73 -19.18 -26.21 -22.50
C PHE A 73 -19.47 -26.99 -21.22
N ALA A 74 -18.46 -27.19 -20.38
CA ALA A 74 -18.53 -27.90 -19.11
C ALA A 74 -17.35 -27.42 -18.24
N PRO A 75 -17.39 -26.16 -17.77
CA PRO A 75 -16.29 -25.62 -16.97
C PRO A 75 -16.16 -26.45 -15.70
N GLY A 76 -14.92 -26.82 -15.36
CA GLY A 76 -14.64 -27.41 -14.06
C GLY A 76 -14.53 -26.34 -12.98
N ASP A 77 -13.90 -26.70 -11.88
CA ASP A 77 -13.78 -25.89 -10.67
C ASP A 77 -12.33 -25.55 -10.32
N ASP A 78 -11.37 -25.96 -11.15
CA ASP A 78 -9.96 -25.65 -10.98
C ASP A 78 -9.62 -24.23 -11.47
N CYS A 79 -9.15 -23.42 -10.53
CA CYS A 79 -8.71 -22.05 -10.74
C CYS A 79 -7.28 -21.96 -11.33
N ASN A 80 -6.46 -23.01 -11.22
CA ASN A 80 -5.14 -23.10 -11.81
C ASN A 80 -4.77 -24.54 -12.26
N ASP A 81 -5.30 -24.94 -13.42
CA ASP A 81 -5.07 -26.21 -14.13
C ASP A 81 -3.63 -26.39 -14.69
N ASN A 82 -2.63 -25.83 -14.02
CA ASN A 82 -1.21 -26.11 -14.27
C ASN A 82 -0.45 -26.44 -12.97
N ASP A 83 -1.13 -26.48 -11.83
CA ASP A 83 -0.55 -26.68 -10.52
C ASP A 83 -1.44 -27.54 -9.63
N ALA A 84 -1.12 -28.84 -9.54
CA ALA A 84 -1.87 -29.85 -8.79
C ALA A 84 -1.94 -29.60 -7.26
N THR A 85 -1.38 -28.51 -6.74
CA THR A 85 -1.57 -28.06 -5.36
C THR A 85 -2.65 -26.99 -5.21
N VAL A 86 -3.22 -26.51 -6.31
CA VAL A 86 -4.23 -25.44 -6.35
C VAL A 86 -5.52 -26.01 -6.93
N HIS A 87 -6.46 -26.38 -6.07
CA HIS A 87 -7.73 -26.97 -6.47
C HIS A 87 -8.78 -26.91 -5.36
N PRO A 88 -10.08 -27.06 -5.67
CA PRO A 88 -11.14 -27.13 -4.67
C PRO A 88 -10.86 -28.05 -3.49
N GLY A 89 -10.79 -27.45 -2.30
CA GLY A 89 -10.54 -28.15 -1.04
C GLY A 89 -9.08 -28.58 -0.81
N ALA A 90 -8.12 -28.02 -1.55
CA ALA A 90 -6.70 -28.10 -1.20
C ALA A 90 -6.43 -27.49 0.18
N GLU A 91 -5.28 -27.83 0.77
CA GLU A 91 -4.85 -27.17 2.00
C GLU A 91 -4.25 -25.82 1.64
N GLU A 92 -4.87 -24.76 2.14
CA GLU A 92 -4.45 -23.39 1.98
C GLU A 92 -3.04 -23.15 2.52
N VAL A 93 -2.16 -22.64 1.65
CA VAL A 93 -0.80 -22.23 2.00
C VAL A 93 -0.73 -20.72 1.95
N CYS A 94 -0.03 -20.12 2.92
CA CYS A 94 0.21 -18.68 2.89
C CYS A 94 1.26 -18.29 1.83
N ASN A 95 0.86 -18.32 0.57
CA ASN A 95 1.64 -17.97 -0.60
C ASN A 95 1.00 -16.81 -1.40
N GLY A 96 -0.21 -16.37 -1.04
CA GLY A 96 -0.98 -15.33 -1.74
C GLY A 96 -1.69 -15.82 -2.99
N ILE A 97 -1.88 -17.12 -3.11
CA ILE A 97 -2.70 -17.83 -4.08
C ILE A 97 -3.95 -18.32 -3.32
N ASP A 98 -5.08 -18.38 -4.02
CA ASP A 98 -6.29 -19.07 -3.60
C ASP A 98 -6.04 -20.55 -3.95
N ASP A 99 -5.45 -21.30 -3.00
CA ASP A 99 -5.01 -22.68 -3.24
C ASP A 99 -6.24 -23.62 -3.26
N ASP A 100 -7.32 -23.29 -2.55
CA ASP A 100 -8.53 -24.09 -2.46
C ASP A 100 -9.66 -23.65 -3.42
N CYS A 101 -9.39 -22.67 -4.29
CA CYS A 101 -10.27 -22.14 -5.31
C CYS A 101 -11.66 -21.69 -4.79
N ASP A 102 -11.78 -21.27 -3.53
CA ASP A 102 -13.06 -20.81 -2.95
C ASP A 102 -13.39 -19.34 -3.29
N GLY A 103 -12.44 -18.63 -3.91
CA GLY A 103 -12.52 -17.22 -4.28
C GLY A 103 -11.88 -16.27 -3.27
N ALA A 104 -11.16 -16.78 -2.27
CA ALA A 104 -10.38 -16.01 -1.31
C ALA A 104 -9.00 -16.65 -1.09
N ASP A 105 -7.94 -15.84 -1.14
CA ASP A 105 -6.63 -16.31 -0.68
C ASP A 105 -6.57 -16.27 0.87
N GLU A 106 -6.11 -17.32 1.55
CA GLU A 106 -6.11 -17.37 3.03
C GLU A 106 -5.10 -16.43 3.72
N MET A 107 -4.42 -15.59 2.95
CA MET A 107 -3.80 -14.38 3.49
C MET A 107 -4.83 -13.43 4.16
N ALA A 108 -6.14 -13.60 3.93
CA ALA A 108 -7.23 -12.78 4.47
C ALA A 108 -7.82 -13.23 5.83
N SER A 109 -7.60 -14.49 6.23
CA SER A 109 -8.34 -15.16 7.31
C SER A 109 -7.51 -15.42 8.57
N GLN A 110 -6.18 -15.35 8.47
CA GLN A 110 -5.29 -15.67 9.59
C GLN A 110 -4.78 -14.40 10.31
N PRO A 111 -4.80 -14.36 11.66
CA PRO A 111 -4.18 -13.27 12.41
C PRO A 111 -2.69 -13.19 12.10
N LEU A 112 -2.17 -11.98 11.85
CA LEU A 112 -0.72 -11.76 11.84
C LEU A 112 -0.12 -12.25 13.16
N GLY A 113 0.74 -13.27 13.11
CA GLY A 113 1.48 -13.67 14.29
C GLY A 113 2.56 -12.67 14.68
N GLY A 114 3.40 -13.10 15.61
CA GLY A 114 4.26 -12.21 16.36
C GLY A 114 3.59 -11.72 17.65
N THR A 115 4.42 -11.25 18.59
CA THR A 115 3.95 -10.77 19.89
C THR A 115 3.85 -9.25 19.88
N THR A 116 2.70 -8.70 20.26
CA THR A 116 2.59 -7.26 20.52
C THR A 116 3.35 -6.92 21.80
N LEU A 117 4.31 -6.01 21.69
CA LEU A 117 5.13 -5.50 22.80
C LEU A 117 4.83 -4.02 23.05
N THR A 118 4.94 -3.59 24.30
CA THR A 118 4.94 -2.17 24.65
C THR A 118 6.36 -1.61 24.51
N VAL A 119 6.53 -0.61 23.65
CA VAL A 119 7.81 0.07 23.38
C VAL A 119 8.08 1.17 24.40
N GLY A 120 7.02 1.85 24.84
CA GLY A 120 7.10 2.97 25.78
C GLY A 120 5.73 3.55 26.11
N GLU A 121 5.71 4.43 27.10
CA GLU A 121 4.53 5.22 27.46
C GLU A 121 4.57 6.54 26.69
N GLY A 122 3.56 6.81 25.86
CA GLY A 122 3.59 7.89 24.88
C GLY A 122 2.69 7.67 23.68
N PHE A 123 2.85 8.51 22.67
CA PHE A 123 2.02 8.51 21.47
C PHE A 123 2.78 8.97 20.22
N SER A 124 2.12 8.86 19.06
CA SER A 124 2.61 9.24 17.73
C SER A 124 3.96 8.63 17.35
N PRO A 125 4.13 7.29 17.39
CA PRO A 125 5.37 6.69 16.96
C PRO A 125 5.68 6.91 15.47
N LYS A 126 6.97 6.98 15.19
CA LYS A 126 7.60 6.82 13.88
C LYS A 126 8.73 5.81 14.01
N ALA A 127 8.98 5.02 12.97
CA ALA A 127 9.98 3.96 13.02
C ALA A 127 10.85 3.90 11.77
N VAL A 128 12.10 3.51 11.95
CA VAL A 128 13.04 3.21 10.86
C VAL A 128 13.82 1.94 11.15
N TRP A 129 14.26 1.26 10.09
CA TRP A 129 15.26 0.20 10.17
C TRP A 129 16.65 0.82 10.06
N VAL A 130 17.58 0.37 10.91
CA VAL A 130 18.95 0.86 10.97
C VAL A 130 19.90 -0.25 10.55
N GLU A 131 20.38 -0.19 9.30
CA GLU A 131 21.19 -1.24 8.69
C GLU A 131 22.49 -1.50 9.44
N ALA A 132 23.19 -0.46 9.89
CA ALA A 132 24.49 -0.61 10.54
C ALA A 132 24.43 -1.46 11.83
N THR A 133 23.27 -1.48 12.50
CA THR A 133 23.08 -2.21 13.76
C THR A 133 22.11 -3.38 13.65
N GLN A 134 21.42 -3.53 12.52
CA GLN A 134 20.36 -4.53 12.32
C GLN A 134 19.28 -4.43 13.41
N THR A 135 18.82 -3.21 13.68
CA THR A 135 17.81 -2.90 14.71
C THR A 135 16.79 -1.93 14.19
N TYR A 136 15.58 -1.96 14.74
CA TYR A 136 14.62 -0.88 14.58
C TYR A 136 14.91 0.26 15.56
N ALA A 137 14.54 1.47 15.17
CA ALA A 137 14.50 2.63 16.05
C ALA A 137 13.12 3.26 15.98
N VAL A 138 12.48 3.45 17.14
CA VAL A 138 11.11 3.99 17.25
C VAL A 138 11.17 5.29 18.03
N ALA A 139 10.90 6.43 17.38
CA ALA A 139 10.75 7.71 18.06
C ALA A 139 9.28 7.99 18.36
N TYR A 140 8.99 8.56 19.53
CA TYR A 140 7.63 8.86 19.96
C TYR A 140 7.62 10.01 20.98
N THR A 141 6.47 10.63 21.18
CA THR A 141 6.27 11.62 22.24
C THR A 141 6.10 10.92 23.57
N GLY A 142 7.01 11.14 24.52
CA GLY A 142 6.92 10.63 25.88
C GLY A 142 5.92 11.41 26.75
N LEU A 143 5.67 10.89 27.96
CA LEU A 143 4.69 11.49 28.89
C LEU A 143 5.03 12.91 29.38
N LEU A 144 6.29 13.33 29.30
CA LEU A 144 6.70 14.71 29.61
C LEU A 144 6.80 15.57 28.34
N SER A 145 6.19 15.11 27.24
CA SER A 145 6.15 15.73 25.92
C SER A 145 7.50 15.88 25.21
N GLN A 146 8.54 15.21 25.68
CA GLN A 146 9.84 15.08 25.02
C GLN A 146 9.79 14.02 23.91
N ILE A 147 10.63 14.15 22.89
CA ILE A 147 10.87 13.07 21.93
C ILE A 147 11.78 12.04 22.57
N GLN A 148 11.30 10.81 22.67
CA GLN A 148 12.09 9.64 23.08
C GLN A 148 12.34 8.75 21.89
N LEU A 149 13.42 7.97 21.94
CA LEU A 149 13.74 6.94 20.97
C LEU A 149 14.05 5.63 21.70
N THR A 150 13.27 4.60 21.41
CA THR A 150 13.52 3.23 21.86
C THR A 150 14.06 2.42 20.70
N ARG A 151 15.19 1.74 20.92
CA ARG A 151 15.74 0.78 19.95
C ARG A 151 15.18 -0.61 20.21
N LEU A 152 14.85 -1.33 19.14
CA LEU A 152 14.38 -2.71 19.19
C LEU A 152 15.32 -3.61 18.39
N ASP A 153 15.60 -4.82 18.87
CA ASP A 153 16.23 -5.83 18.01
C ASP A 153 15.28 -6.30 16.89
N ALA A 154 15.77 -7.14 15.99
CA ALA A 154 14.99 -7.66 14.85
C ALA A 154 13.71 -8.41 15.27
N THR A 155 13.63 -8.88 16.53
CA THR A 155 12.44 -9.57 17.07
C THR A 155 11.41 -8.59 17.64
N GLY A 156 11.75 -7.30 17.77
CA GLY A 156 10.93 -6.26 18.38
C GLY A 156 11.21 -6.04 19.87
N LYS A 157 12.19 -6.75 20.46
CA LYS A 157 12.52 -6.58 21.88
C LYS A 157 13.33 -5.32 22.11
N ALA A 158 12.96 -4.55 23.14
CA ALA A 158 13.64 -3.31 23.50
C ALA A 158 15.09 -3.53 23.94
N LEU A 159 15.99 -2.72 23.38
CA LEU A 159 17.43 -2.65 23.69
C LEU A 159 17.78 -1.48 24.60
N GLY A 160 16.94 -0.45 24.63
CA GLY A 160 17.12 0.74 25.46
C GLY A 160 16.38 1.95 24.89
N THR A 161 16.18 2.94 25.74
CA THR A 161 15.50 4.21 25.41
C THR A 161 16.41 5.39 25.72
N SER A 162 16.40 6.40 24.86
CA SER A 162 17.13 7.66 25.05
C SER A 162 16.26 8.84 24.68
N ASP A 163 16.52 10.00 25.29
CA ASP A 163 15.87 11.25 24.92
C ASP A 163 16.55 11.81 23.65
N VAL A 164 15.71 12.27 22.71
CA VAL A 164 16.12 12.88 21.43
C VAL A 164 15.99 14.39 21.49
N SER A 165 14.97 14.91 22.19
CA SER A 165 14.78 16.35 22.32
C SER A 165 15.40 16.89 23.62
N ASP A 166 16.10 18.01 23.54
CA ASP A 166 16.67 18.71 24.71
C ASP A 166 15.78 19.89 25.13
N SER A 167 15.04 20.48 24.18
CA SER A 167 14.21 21.66 24.43
C SER A 167 12.94 21.32 25.22
N PRO A 168 12.51 22.15 26.20
CA PRO A 168 11.25 21.94 26.89
C PRO A 168 10.07 22.38 26.01
N GLY A 169 9.00 21.59 25.92
CA GLY A 169 7.77 21.98 25.22
C GLY A 169 6.95 20.77 24.78
N PHE A 170 5.90 21.01 24.02
CA PHE A 170 5.12 19.93 23.43
C PHE A 170 5.72 19.54 22.08
N HIS A 171 6.26 18.32 22.00
CA HIS A 171 6.88 17.82 20.79
C HIS A 171 6.10 16.63 20.22
N THR A 172 5.92 16.60 18.90
CA THR A 172 5.30 15.46 18.19
C THR A 172 6.17 15.06 17.01
N PRO A 173 6.72 13.82 16.97
CA PRO A 173 7.49 13.37 15.83
C PRO A 173 6.55 13.07 14.67
N TYR A 174 6.95 13.51 13.48
CA TYR A 174 6.15 13.33 12.26
C TYR A 174 6.90 12.59 11.16
N GLY A 175 8.23 12.68 11.13
CA GLY A 175 9.06 11.97 10.15
C GLY A 175 10.32 11.40 10.78
N MET A 176 10.72 10.23 10.28
CA MET A 176 12.02 9.63 10.56
C MET A 176 12.59 9.02 9.28
N ALA A 177 13.91 9.11 9.12
CA ALA A 177 14.61 8.43 8.05
C ALA A 177 15.94 7.86 8.57
N SER A 178 16.41 6.78 7.96
CA SER A 178 17.75 6.23 8.24
C SER A 178 18.66 6.40 7.03
N SER A 179 19.94 6.64 7.30
CA SER A 179 20.99 6.73 6.27
C SER A 179 22.15 5.87 6.73
N GLY A 180 22.07 4.56 6.45
CA GLY A 180 23.08 3.56 6.83
C GLY A 180 23.32 3.47 8.35
N ASP A 181 24.22 4.30 8.87
CA ASP A 181 24.66 4.36 10.27
C ASP A 181 24.12 5.58 11.04
N LYS A 182 23.17 6.31 10.48
CA LYS A 182 22.55 7.49 11.08
C LYS A 182 21.03 7.44 11.05
N ILE A 183 20.43 8.15 11.98
CA ILE A 183 18.97 8.32 12.09
C ILE A 183 18.67 9.82 12.12
N GLY A 184 17.76 10.27 11.27
CA GLY A 184 17.22 11.62 11.28
C GLY A 184 15.81 11.59 11.87
N VAL A 185 15.55 12.47 12.83
CA VAL A 185 14.21 12.64 13.43
C VAL A 185 13.77 14.08 13.22
N VAL A 186 12.55 14.28 12.72
CA VAL A 186 11.93 15.59 12.58
C VAL A 186 10.61 15.64 13.35
N TRP A 187 10.39 16.75 14.07
CA TRP A 187 9.20 16.95 14.89
C TRP A 187 8.74 18.41 14.85
N THR A 188 7.48 18.62 15.20
CA THR A 188 7.00 19.97 15.52
C THR A 188 7.17 20.25 17.00
N HIS A 189 7.50 21.49 17.32
CA HIS A 189 7.58 22.00 18.67
C HIS A 189 6.55 23.11 18.86
N SER A 190 5.76 23.01 19.92
CA SER A 190 4.78 24.05 20.28
C SER A 190 4.90 24.42 21.76
N LEU A 191 4.87 25.73 22.04
CA LEU A 191 4.79 26.27 23.39
C LEU A 191 3.37 26.84 23.61
N PRO A 192 2.59 26.31 24.56
CA PRO A 192 1.34 26.97 24.96
C PRO A 192 1.64 28.40 25.44
N PRO A 193 0.83 29.42 25.10
CA PRO A 193 -0.44 29.39 24.36
C PRO A 193 -0.33 29.70 22.85
N THR A 194 0.88 29.79 22.29
CA THR A 194 1.06 30.20 20.89
C THR A 194 0.73 29.06 19.93
N VAL A 195 0.02 29.41 18.85
CA VAL A 195 -0.24 28.54 17.67
C VAL A 195 0.98 28.44 16.74
N GLU A 196 2.07 29.15 17.05
CA GLU A 196 3.33 29.00 16.33
C GLU A 196 3.91 27.62 16.62
N SER A 197 4.09 26.86 15.55
CA SER A 197 4.76 25.57 15.58
C SER A 197 6.11 25.76 14.91
N ASP A 198 7.19 25.39 15.58
CA ASP A 198 8.52 25.30 15.00
C ASP A 198 8.74 23.89 14.46
N ILE A 199 9.56 23.73 13.43
CA ILE A 199 10.07 22.43 13.00
C ILE A 199 11.51 22.27 13.47
N TYR A 200 11.76 21.21 14.22
CA TYR A 200 13.09 20.83 14.66
C TYR A 200 13.53 19.51 14.05
N PHE A 201 14.84 19.38 13.91
CA PHE A 201 15.49 18.19 13.43
C PHE A 201 16.66 17.83 14.35
N ARG A 202 16.94 16.53 14.50
CA ARG A 202 18.19 16.05 15.09
C ARG A 202 18.68 14.79 14.39
N GLU A 203 19.99 14.77 14.15
CA GLU A 203 20.71 13.57 13.71
C GLU A 203 21.17 12.78 14.94
N LEU A 204 21.00 11.47 14.88
CA LEU A 204 21.45 10.51 15.88
C LEU A 204 22.40 9.51 15.20
N ALA A 205 23.34 8.98 15.98
CA ALA A 205 24.13 7.83 15.55
C ALA A 205 23.29 6.55 15.52
N ALA A 206 23.76 5.50 14.85
CA ALA A 206 23.05 4.20 14.74
C ALA A 206 22.64 3.59 16.09
N ASN A 207 23.37 3.91 17.17
CA ASN A 207 23.05 3.46 18.51
C ASN A 207 21.91 4.25 19.19
N GLY A 208 21.34 5.25 18.51
CA GLY A 208 20.26 6.12 19.00
C GLY A 208 20.74 7.37 19.76
N SER A 209 22.04 7.51 20.04
CA SER A 209 22.54 8.67 20.78
C SER A 209 22.60 9.93 19.90
N PRO A 210 22.30 11.12 20.46
CA PRO A 210 22.48 12.40 19.76
C PRO A 210 23.84 12.55 19.05
N ASN A 211 23.79 12.84 17.75
CA ASN A 211 24.97 13.17 16.94
C ASN A 211 24.96 14.65 16.56
N GLY A 212 24.98 15.51 17.58
CA GLY A 212 24.96 16.97 17.42
C GLY A 212 23.77 17.65 18.11
N PRO A 213 23.63 18.96 17.90
CA PRO A 213 22.57 19.75 18.51
C PRO A 213 21.21 19.51 17.83
N GLU A 214 20.13 19.89 18.51
CA GLU A 214 18.86 20.18 17.85
C GLU A 214 19.03 21.33 16.86
N ILE A 215 18.46 21.19 15.67
CA ILE A 215 18.51 22.17 14.59
C ILE A 215 17.11 22.69 14.34
N LEU A 216 16.91 24.01 14.48
CA LEU A 216 15.71 24.68 14.03
C LEU A 216 15.67 24.72 12.50
N VAL A 217 14.69 24.04 11.91
CA VAL A 217 14.51 23.95 10.47
C VAL A 217 13.74 25.17 9.95
N ALA A 218 12.59 25.46 10.58
CA ALA A 218 11.67 26.52 10.21
C ALA A 218 10.82 27.01 11.40
N THR A 219 10.42 28.27 11.36
CA THR A 219 9.48 28.93 12.30
C THR A 219 8.43 29.67 11.48
N GLN A 220 7.15 29.31 11.59
CA GLN A 220 6.04 30.00 10.91
C GLN A 220 4.74 29.94 11.72
N SER A 221 3.79 30.82 11.40
CA SER A 221 2.49 30.93 12.07
C SER A 221 1.57 29.71 11.90
N LYS A 222 1.77 28.93 10.83
CA LYS A 222 1.06 27.68 10.54
C LYS A 222 2.01 26.72 9.85
N LEU A 223 2.64 25.84 10.63
CA LEU A 223 3.40 24.73 10.06
C LEU A 223 2.55 23.47 10.07
N SER A 224 2.61 22.78 8.95
CA SER A 224 2.13 21.42 8.87
C SER A 224 3.16 20.45 9.51
N PRO A 225 2.72 19.27 9.97
CA PRO A 225 3.55 18.09 10.09
C PRO A 225 4.62 18.02 8.99
N PRO A 226 5.91 17.98 9.35
CA PRO A 226 7.01 17.78 8.41
C PRO A 226 7.22 16.31 8.11
N ASP A 227 7.86 16.03 6.98
CA ASP A 227 8.41 14.71 6.66
C ASP A 227 9.90 14.83 6.28
N ILE A 228 10.62 13.71 6.31
CA ILE A 228 12.07 13.66 6.10
C ILE A 228 12.47 12.50 5.19
N ALA A 229 13.39 12.77 4.25
CA ALA A 229 14.08 11.76 3.47
C ALA A 229 15.60 11.82 3.70
N ALA A 230 16.24 10.65 3.65
CA ALA A 230 17.69 10.55 3.67
C ALA A 230 18.24 10.82 2.27
N LEU A 231 19.30 11.61 2.20
CA LEU A 231 20.05 11.88 0.98
C LEU A 231 21.46 11.29 1.10
N GLU A 232 22.16 11.11 -0.02
CA GLU A 232 23.56 10.66 -0.01
C GLU A 232 24.47 11.59 0.84
N SER A 233 24.16 12.89 0.88
CA SER A 233 24.98 13.89 1.54
C SER A 233 24.29 14.60 2.72
N GLY A 234 23.20 14.04 3.28
CA GLY A 234 22.48 14.66 4.38
C GLY A 234 21.00 14.29 4.42
N TRP A 235 20.15 15.27 4.70
CA TRP A 235 18.71 15.07 4.88
C TRP A 235 17.92 16.10 4.08
N LEU A 236 16.74 15.72 3.60
CA LEU A 236 15.74 16.64 3.08
C LEU A 236 14.55 16.66 4.03
N VAL A 237 14.21 17.82 4.56
CA VAL A 237 13.00 18.02 5.36
C VAL A 237 12.01 18.82 4.54
N ALA A 238 10.79 18.32 4.36
CA ALA A 238 9.69 19.01 3.67
C ALA A 238 8.51 19.26 4.60
N TRP A 239 7.78 20.34 4.34
CA TRP A 239 6.59 20.72 5.08
C TRP A 239 5.69 21.60 4.22
N HIS A 240 4.43 21.71 4.61
CA HIS A 240 3.51 22.70 4.06
C HIS A 240 3.50 23.96 4.93
N GLY A 241 3.86 25.10 4.34
CA GLY A 241 3.77 26.42 4.96
C GLY A 241 2.40 27.06 4.77
N ASP A 242 2.32 28.39 4.83
CA ASP A 242 1.03 29.10 4.74
C ASP A 242 0.30 28.92 3.39
N SER A 243 1.02 28.64 2.30
CA SER A 243 0.43 28.53 0.95
C SER A 243 1.19 27.63 -0.03
N GLN A 244 2.32 27.06 0.40
CA GLN A 244 3.25 26.34 -0.45
C GLN A 244 3.89 25.17 0.29
N VAL A 245 4.24 24.13 -0.45
CA VAL A 245 5.11 23.06 0.01
C VAL A 245 6.55 23.53 -0.15
N LEU A 246 7.30 23.44 0.95
CA LEU A 246 8.68 23.88 1.07
C LEU A 246 9.54 22.71 1.52
N ALA A 247 10.83 22.78 1.20
CA ALA A 247 11.82 21.89 1.77
C ALA A 247 13.14 22.60 2.05
N LYS A 248 13.98 21.97 2.86
CA LYS A 248 15.32 22.44 3.18
C LYS A 248 16.24 21.25 3.35
N THR A 249 17.45 21.34 2.79
CA THR A 249 18.47 20.33 3.07
C THR A 249 19.16 20.62 4.40
N ILE A 250 19.49 19.57 5.13
CA ILE A 250 20.27 19.64 6.37
C ILE A 250 21.57 18.87 6.14
N PHE A 251 22.70 19.50 6.44
CA PHE A 251 24.07 19.04 6.14
C PHE A 251 24.42 18.86 4.65
N GLY A 252 23.45 19.02 3.74
CA GLY A 252 23.63 18.97 2.29
C GLY A 252 23.65 20.35 1.60
N THR A 253 23.77 20.32 0.27
CA THR A 253 23.66 21.50 -0.61
C THR A 253 22.46 21.36 -1.54
N PRO A 254 21.64 22.41 -1.74
CA PRO A 254 21.79 23.77 -1.23
C PRO A 254 21.28 23.92 0.21
N SER A 255 21.94 24.75 1.01
CA SER A 255 21.46 25.10 2.37
C SER A 255 20.29 26.08 2.38
N SER A 256 19.79 26.49 1.22
CA SER A 256 18.67 27.41 1.04
C SER A 256 17.33 26.67 1.04
N LEU A 257 16.26 27.43 1.31
CA LEU A 257 14.90 26.96 1.15
C LEU A 257 14.65 26.56 -0.31
N ILE A 258 14.05 25.40 -0.52
CA ILE A 258 13.61 24.85 -1.80
C ILE A 258 12.09 24.99 -1.84
N GLN A 259 11.58 25.69 -2.84
CA GLN A 259 10.15 25.77 -3.06
C GLN A 259 9.72 24.55 -3.89
N ILE A 260 8.99 23.62 -3.28
CA ILE A 260 8.49 22.42 -3.96
C ILE A 260 7.22 22.76 -4.72
N SER A 261 6.23 23.44 -4.12
CA SER A 261 4.98 23.79 -4.81
C SER A 261 4.98 25.24 -5.34
N THR A 262 4.46 25.47 -6.55
CA THR A 262 4.38 26.80 -7.21
C THR A 262 2.94 27.31 -7.31
N GLN A 263 1.97 26.43 -7.15
CA GLN A 263 0.54 26.73 -7.13
C GLN A 263 0.12 27.16 -5.71
N PRO A 264 -0.56 28.32 -5.54
CA PRO A 264 -1.29 28.61 -4.31
C PRO A 264 -2.40 27.58 -4.10
N GLY A 265 -2.53 27.01 -2.91
CA GLY A 265 -3.61 26.06 -2.61
C GLY A 265 -3.20 24.63 -2.35
N ALA A 266 -1.91 24.35 -2.11
CA ALA A 266 -1.56 23.12 -1.39
C ALA A 266 -2.33 23.10 -0.06
N THR A 267 -2.92 21.95 0.26
CA THR A 267 -3.84 21.80 1.39
C THR A 267 -3.42 20.70 2.36
N SER A 268 -2.48 19.84 1.97
CA SER A 268 -2.04 18.70 2.78
C SER A 268 -0.57 18.73 3.16
N PHE A 269 -0.18 17.77 3.99
CA PHE A 269 1.21 17.49 4.33
C PHE A 269 1.92 16.90 3.13
N ALA A 270 3.21 17.22 3.01
CA ALA A 270 4.05 16.65 1.99
C ALA A 270 4.77 15.43 2.57
N HIS A 271 4.65 14.30 1.90
CA HIS A 271 5.39 13.09 2.25
C HIS A 271 6.58 12.89 1.31
N LEU A 272 7.66 12.34 1.84
CA LEU A 272 8.93 12.17 1.14
C LEU A 272 9.32 10.70 1.01
N ALA A 273 9.80 10.30 -0.17
CA ALA A 273 10.53 9.06 -0.38
C ALA A 273 11.94 9.36 -0.90
N SER A 274 12.94 8.66 -0.36
CA SER A 274 14.33 8.83 -0.79
C SER A 274 14.57 8.19 -2.16
N THR A 275 15.44 8.77 -2.99
CA THR A 275 15.91 8.19 -4.25
C THR A 275 17.43 8.17 -4.31
N LYS A 276 18.01 7.45 -5.28
CA LYS A 276 19.48 7.49 -5.50
C LYS A 276 19.99 8.90 -5.83
N ALA A 277 19.15 9.74 -6.44
CA ALA A 277 19.55 11.06 -6.92
C ALA A 277 19.01 12.22 -6.05
N GLY A 278 18.24 11.91 -4.99
CA GLY A 278 17.55 12.91 -4.19
C GLY A 278 16.34 12.36 -3.45
N ALA A 279 15.18 12.98 -3.65
CA ALA A 279 13.92 12.55 -3.05
C ALA A 279 12.73 12.81 -3.99
N ILE A 280 11.60 12.16 -3.72
CA ILE A 280 10.31 12.46 -4.31
C ILE A 280 9.41 13.02 -3.22
N ALA A 281 8.74 14.13 -3.50
CA ALA A 281 7.72 14.70 -2.65
C ALA A 281 6.34 14.51 -3.28
N VAL A 282 5.37 14.10 -2.46
CA VAL A 282 3.95 14.04 -2.85
C VAL A 282 3.11 14.88 -1.90
N TRP A 283 2.09 15.53 -2.43
CA TRP A 283 1.14 16.34 -1.66
C TRP A 283 -0.19 16.44 -2.40
N SER A 284 -1.25 16.85 -1.71
CA SER A 284 -2.53 17.20 -2.32
C SER A 284 -2.80 18.70 -2.26
N SER A 285 -3.51 19.19 -3.27
CA SER A 285 -3.93 20.60 -3.36
C SER A 285 -5.39 20.70 -3.76
N ARG A 286 -6.14 21.63 -3.17
CA ARG A 286 -7.52 21.89 -3.59
C ARG A 286 -7.57 22.69 -4.89
N SER A 287 -8.22 22.16 -5.92
CA SER A 287 -8.44 22.88 -7.18
C SER A 287 -9.51 23.96 -7.03
N PHE A 288 -9.12 25.23 -6.86
CA PHE A 288 -10.09 26.34 -6.76
C PHE A 288 -10.89 26.60 -8.06
N ALA A 289 -10.42 26.10 -9.20
CA ALA A 289 -11.00 26.41 -10.52
C ALA A 289 -12.23 25.56 -10.88
N THR A 290 -12.40 24.38 -10.27
CA THR A 290 -13.41 23.39 -10.71
C THR A 290 -14.32 22.85 -9.60
N GLY A 291 -14.12 23.21 -8.33
CA GLY A 291 -14.87 22.70 -7.18
C GLY A 291 -13.98 21.95 -6.17
N PRO A 292 -14.56 21.31 -5.13
CA PRO A 292 -13.85 20.76 -3.96
C PRO A 292 -12.99 19.50 -4.20
N ASN A 293 -12.35 19.35 -5.37
CA ASN A 293 -11.49 18.21 -5.63
C ASN A 293 -10.06 18.56 -5.19
N ASP A 294 -9.46 17.75 -4.31
CA ASP A 294 -8.00 17.80 -4.15
C ASP A 294 -7.34 16.98 -5.27
N VAL A 295 -6.16 17.41 -5.68
CA VAL A 295 -5.35 16.83 -6.75
C VAL A 295 -4.06 16.35 -6.11
N VAL A 296 -3.67 15.11 -6.37
CA VAL A 296 -2.39 14.57 -5.91
C VAL A 296 -1.28 14.95 -6.90
N TRP A 297 -0.23 15.55 -6.37
CA TRP A 297 0.93 16.00 -7.12
C TRP A 297 2.18 15.25 -6.67
N GLY A 298 3.14 15.17 -7.58
CA GLY A 298 4.48 14.65 -7.31
C GLY A 298 5.55 15.57 -7.89
N ALA A 299 6.69 15.64 -7.22
CA ALA A 299 7.88 16.29 -7.75
C ALA A 299 9.12 15.52 -7.31
N SER A 300 10.10 15.41 -8.20
CA SER A 300 11.43 14.95 -7.79
C SER A 300 12.32 16.13 -7.45
N ILE A 301 13.17 15.93 -6.45
CA ILE A 301 14.03 16.94 -5.86
C ILE A 301 15.46 16.41 -5.90
N ALA A 302 16.33 17.06 -6.66
CA ALA A 302 17.74 16.71 -6.77
C ALA A 302 18.59 17.96 -6.54
N GLY A 303 19.22 18.05 -5.36
CA GLY A 303 19.90 19.27 -4.91
C GLY A 303 18.93 20.46 -4.84
N SER A 304 19.16 21.50 -5.64
CA SER A 304 18.28 22.67 -5.75
C SER A 304 17.22 22.55 -6.85
N SER A 305 17.30 21.50 -7.67
CA SER A 305 16.45 21.32 -8.84
C SER A 305 15.17 20.58 -8.45
N VAL A 306 14.04 21.10 -8.91
CA VAL A 306 12.72 20.47 -8.76
C VAL A 306 12.20 20.14 -10.16
N SER A 307 12.02 18.86 -10.44
CA SER A 307 11.41 18.37 -11.68
C SER A 307 9.97 17.95 -11.40
N TRP A 308 9.05 18.60 -12.09
CA TRP A 308 7.62 18.44 -11.90
C TRP A 308 7.07 17.30 -12.75
N SER A 309 6.13 16.55 -12.21
CA SER A 309 5.21 15.75 -13.03
C SER A 309 3.88 16.49 -13.18
N ALA A 310 3.11 16.08 -14.19
CA ALA A 310 1.67 16.39 -14.22
C ALA A 310 0.98 15.87 -12.95
N ALA A 311 -0.26 16.32 -12.72
CA ALA A 311 -1.12 15.75 -11.70
C ALA A 311 -1.17 14.22 -11.85
N LEU A 312 -1.00 13.50 -10.75
CA LEU A 312 -1.00 12.04 -10.74
C LEU A 312 -2.42 11.46 -10.86
N THR A 313 -3.43 12.29 -10.63
CA THR A 313 -4.85 12.00 -10.85
C THR A 313 -5.28 12.51 -12.24
N GLU A 314 -5.85 11.64 -13.07
CA GLU A 314 -6.49 12.01 -14.34
C GLU A 314 -7.66 13.00 -14.12
N PRO A 315 -7.90 13.98 -15.01
CA PRO A 315 -8.99 14.93 -14.87
C PRO A 315 -10.31 14.35 -15.43
N THR A 316 -10.90 13.31 -14.82
CA THR A 316 -12.26 12.85 -15.18
C THR A 316 -12.99 12.13 -14.03
N PRO A 317 -14.33 12.26 -13.90
CA PRO A 317 -15.12 13.47 -13.54
C PRO A 317 -14.73 14.04 -12.15
N PRO A 318 -15.36 15.11 -11.62
CA PRO A 318 -14.99 15.66 -10.31
C PRO A 318 -15.34 14.66 -9.22
N VAL A 319 -14.32 14.09 -8.59
CA VAL A 319 -14.50 13.26 -7.42
C VAL A 319 -13.66 13.88 -6.32
N GLU A 320 -14.28 14.08 -5.17
CA GLU A 320 -13.60 14.67 -4.02
C GLU A 320 -12.54 13.64 -3.57
N THR A 321 -11.27 14.00 -3.61
CA THR A 321 -10.28 13.29 -2.81
C THR A 321 -10.56 13.60 -1.35
N GLY A 322 -10.34 12.64 -0.46
CA GLY A 322 -10.53 12.92 0.95
C GLY A 322 -9.45 13.89 1.47
N SER A 323 -9.69 14.41 2.68
CA SER A 323 -8.83 15.43 3.30
C SER A 323 -7.46 14.88 3.75
N SER A 324 -7.15 13.60 3.48
CA SER A 324 -5.91 13.00 3.98
C SER A 324 -4.71 13.31 3.09
N SER A 325 -3.53 13.24 3.68
CA SER A 325 -2.27 13.49 2.95
C SER A 325 -1.85 12.22 2.22
N PRO A 326 -1.44 12.29 0.95
CA PRO A 326 -0.96 11.12 0.23
C PRO A 326 0.31 10.59 0.88
N VAL A 327 0.43 9.27 1.02
CA VAL A 327 1.64 8.58 1.50
C VAL A 327 2.44 8.01 0.32
N ILE A 328 3.75 7.90 0.47
CA ILE A 328 4.65 7.39 -0.59
C ILE A 328 5.67 6.40 -0.02
N ALA A 329 5.99 5.35 -0.78
CA ALA A 329 7.08 4.44 -0.51
C ALA A 329 7.93 4.19 -1.75
N ALA A 330 9.24 4.06 -1.55
CA ALA A 330 10.17 3.59 -2.57
C ALA A 330 10.12 2.06 -2.66
N GLY A 331 9.95 1.54 -3.87
CA GLY A 331 10.06 0.13 -4.21
C GLY A 331 11.51 -0.30 -4.50
N ASP A 332 11.74 -1.62 -4.50
CA ASP A 332 13.07 -2.21 -4.70
C ASP A 332 13.60 -2.02 -6.14
N GLY A 333 12.70 -1.88 -7.12
CA GLY A 333 13.02 -1.69 -8.54
C GLY A 333 13.27 -0.24 -8.96
N GLY A 334 13.15 0.72 -8.03
CA GLY A 334 13.22 2.15 -8.33
C GLY A 334 11.88 2.77 -8.75
N GLU A 335 10.79 2.01 -8.67
CA GLU A 335 9.43 2.54 -8.65
C GLU A 335 9.07 3.14 -7.29
N TYR A 336 7.97 3.88 -7.25
CA TYR A 336 7.40 4.48 -6.05
C TYR A 336 5.89 4.28 -6.08
N ALA A 337 5.33 3.75 -4.99
CA ALA A 337 3.88 3.70 -4.82
C ALA A 337 3.41 4.89 -4.01
N ILE A 338 2.29 5.46 -4.44
CA ILE A 338 1.64 6.60 -3.82
C ILE A 338 0.20 6.18 -3.55
N ALA A 339 -0.24 6.35 -2.30
CA ALA A 339 -1.61 6.01 -1.89
C ALA A 339 -2.29 7.19 -1.21
N TRP A 340 -3.58 7.39 -1.49
CA TRP A 340 -4.40 8.46 -0.93
C TRP A 340 -5.84 8.01 -0.76
N ASP A 341 -6.62 8.75 0.02
CA ASP A 341 -8.06 8.53 0.16
C ASP A 341 -8.85 9.27 -0.91
N ARG A 342 -9.93 8.64 -1.33
CA ARG A 342 -10.93 9.20 -2.23
C ARG A 342 -12.27 9.22 -1.51
N PHE A 343 -12.88 10.40 -1.45
CA PHE A 343 -14.16 10.66 -0.79
C PHE A 343 -15.27 10.75 -1.85
N ALA A 344 -16.07 9.71 -2.00
CA ALA A 344 -17.18 9.70 -2.96
C ALA A 344 -18.54 9.56 -2.24
N GLY A 345 -18.85 10.50 -1.34
CA GLY A 345 -20.08 10.44 -0.54
C GLY A 345 -19.97 9.45 0.60
N ASP A 346 -20.74 8.35 0.55
CA ASP A 346 -20.66 7.24 1.53
C ASP A 346 -19.62 6.18 1.13
N ASP A 347 -19.07 6.26 -0.10
CA ASP A 347 -18.08 5.33 -0.65
C ASP A 347 -16.67 5.92 -0.49
N ASP A 348 -16.10 5.76 0.70
CA ASP A 348 -14.67 6.01 0.94
C ASP A 348 -13.84 4.89 0.29
N SER A 349 -12.77 5.25 -0.39
CA SER A 349 -11.88 4.28 -1.03
C SER A 349 -10.42 4.71 -0.93
N ILE A 350 -9.52 3.73 -1.02
CA ILE A 350 -8.09 4.00 -1.14
C ILE A 350 -7.73 3.89 -2.62
N GLU A 351 -7.07 4.92 -3.13
CA GLU A 351 -6.48 4.92 -4.46
C GLU A 351 -4.97 4.72 -4.38
N VAL A 352 -4.41 4.02 -5.37
CA VAL A 352 -2.98 3.80 -5.50
C VAL A 352 -2.52 4.03 -6.93
N ALA A 353 -1.35 4.65 -7.05
CA ALA A 353 -0.60 4.76 -8.30
C ALA A 353 0.86 4.38 -8.08
N ILE A 354 1.47 3.76 -9.09
CA ILE A 354 2.90 3.46 -9.10
C ILE A 354 3.55 4.33 -10.18
N VAL A 355 4.60 5.05 -9.78
CA VAL A 355 5.36 5.94 -10.64
C VAL A 355 6.82 5.53 -10.68
N GLU A 356 7.53 5.94 -11.73
CA GLU A 356 8.99 5.84 -11.81
C GLU A 356 9.61 7.20 -12.11
N GLN A 357 10.86 7.38 -11.67
CA GLN A 357 11.63 8.57 -12.02
C GLN A 357 12.32 8.35 -13.36
N SER A 358 11.93 9.13 -14.37
CA SER A 358 12.60 9.16 -15.67
C SER A 358 14.02 9.72 -15.59
N ALA A 359 14.81 9.54 -16.65
CA ALA A 359 16.17 10.08 -16.73
C ALA A 359 16.24 11.62 -16.65
N SER A 360 15.15 12.34 -16.99
CA SER A 360 15.05 13.79 -16.82
C SER A 360 14.62 14.20 -15.40
N GLY A 361 14.35 13.24 -14.52
CA GLY A 361 13.83 13.45 -13.18
C GLY A 361 12.32 13.62 -13.11
N GLU A 362 11.59 13.60 -14.23
CA GLU A 362 10.13 13.65 -14.21
C GLU A 362 9.54 12.32 -13.71
N LEU A 363 8.45 12.37 -12.95
CA LEU A 363 7.72 11.17 -12.53
C LEU A 363 6.78 10.73 -13.64
N VAL A 364 6.89 9.46 -14.02
CA VAL A 364 6.08 8.82 -15.05
C VAL A 364 5.21 7.76 -14.39
N THR A 365 3.89 7.85 -14.58
CA THR A 365 2.95 6.85 -14.09
C THR A 365 3.14 5.54 -14.83
N LYS A 366 3.46 4.46 -14.10
CA LYS A 366 3.48 3.09 -14.63
C LYS A 366 2.08 2.49 -14.65
N CYS A 367 1.34 2.68 -13.56
CA CYS A 367 -0.04 2.26 -13.41
C CYS A 367 -0.79 3.15 -12.42
N GLY A 368 -2.11 3.07 -12.47
CA GLY A 368 -3.02 3.81 -11.60
C GLY A 368 -3.79 4.93 -12.32
N PRO A 369 -4.72 5.58 -11.61
CA PRO A 369 -5.17 5.24 -10.26
C PRO A 369 -6.10 4.02 -10.27
N GLN A 370 -5.77 3.00 -9.47
CA GLN A 370 -6.67 1.89 -9.14
C GLN A 370 -7.27 2.15 -7.76
N PHE A 371 -8.50 1.72 -7.51
CA PHE A 371 -9.18 1.96 -6.24
C PHE A 371 -9.61 0.66 -5.58
N PHE A 372 -9.65 0.69 -4.24
CA PHE A 372 -10.21 -0.36 -3.42
C PHE A 372 -11.40 0.19 -2.64
N GLY A 373 -12.60 -0.27 -3.00
CA GLY A 373 -13.86 0.16 -2.38
C GLY A 373 -14.23 -0.74 -1.21
N MET A 374 -14.09 -0.24 0.01
CA MET A 374 -14.57 -0.90 1.24
C MET A 374 -14.63 0.13 2.37
N GLY A 375 -15.78 0.79 2.58
CA GLY A 375 -16.03 1.65 3.75
C GLY A 375 -15.00 2.74 4.08
N SER A 376 -15.19 3.43 5.20
CA SER A 376 -14.26 4.49 5.63
C SER A 376 -12.86 3.99 5.97
N LYS A 377 -11.97 4.02 4.96
CA LYS A 377 -10.54 3.73 5.07
C LYS A 377 -9.69 4.98 4.85
N LEU A 378 -8.66 5.16 5.68
CA LEU A 378 -7.62 6.18 5.48
C LEU A 378 -6.25 5.51 5.39
N PRO A 379 -5.44 5.79 4.36
CA PRO A 379 -4.08 5.30 4.31
C PRO A 379 -3.25 6.04 5.37
N LEU A 380 -2.57 5.28 6.22
CA LEU A 380 -1.71 5.81 7.27
C LEU A 380 -0.22 5.66 6.94
N THR A 381 0.11 4.62 6.18
CA THR A 381 1.48 4.31 5.77
C THR A 381 1.46 3.39 4.55
N ILE A 382 2.55 3.37 3.81
CA ILE A 382 2.77 2.44 2.70
C ILE A 382 4.21 1.94 2.76
N VAL A 383 4.43 0.66 2.51
CA VAL A 383 5.76 0.02 2.51
C VAL A 383 5.91 -0.97 1.37
N PRO A 384 7.12 -1.20 0.83
CA PRO A 384 7.34 -2.22 -0.19
C PRO A 384 7.13 -3.64 0.35
N TRP A 385 6.59 -4.54 -0.48
CA TRP A 385 6.29 -5.93 -0.14
C TRP A 385 6.32 -6.86 -1.35
N ASN A 386 7.18 -7.90 -1.33
CA ASN A 386 7.21 -9.02 -2.30
C ASN A 386 6.87 -8.66 -3.77
N GLY A 387 7.55 -7.66 -4.34
CA GLY A 387 7.29 -7.24 -5.73
C GLY A 387 6.06 -6.32 -5.90
N GLY A 388 5.56 -5.76 -4.82
CA GLY A 388 4.45 -4.84 -4.69
C GLY A 388 4.57 -3.99 -3.41
N TYR A 389 3.43 -3.68 -2.76
CA TYR A 389 3.35 -2.79 -1.62
C TYR A 389 2.25 -3.21 -0.63
N LEU A 390 2.44 -2.84 0.64
CA LEU A 390 1.42 -2.91 1.69
C LEU A 390 0.99 -1.50 2.05
N ILE A 391 -0.32 -1.29 2.09
CA ILE A 391 -0.94 -0.05 2.56
C ILE A 391 -1.55 -0.33 3.93
N GLY A 392 -0.97 0.27 4.96
CA GLY A 392 -1.55 0.27 6.30
C GLY A 392 -2.71 1.25 6.34
N ALA A 393 -3.92 0.73 6.53
CA ALA A 393 -5.15 1.48 6.52
C ALA A 393 -5.92 1.31 7.84
N TYR A 394 -6.69 2.32 8.20
CA TYR A 394 -7.64 2.25 9.31
C TYR A 394 -9.05 2.05 8.79
N SER A 395 -9.73 0.98 9.19
CA SER A 395 -11.10 0.66 8.79
C SER A 395 -12.10 0.96 9.91
N ARG A 396 -13.17 1.70 9.60
CA ARG A 396 -14.29 1.94 10.54
C ARG A 396 -15.40 0.90 10.43
N GLU A 397 -15.45 0.14 9.35
CA GLU A 397 -16.43 -0.93 9.18
C GLU A 397 -16.03 -2.15 10.03
N GLY A 398 -16.97 -2.67 10.83
CA GLY A 398 -16.73 -3.89 11.61
C GLY A 398 -15.96 -3.72 12.92
N GLY A 399 -15.78 -2.49 13.43
CA GLY A 399 -15.34 -2.27 14.83
C GLY A 399 -13.96 -1.63 15.03
N GLU A 400 -13.55 -0.72 14.12
CA GLU A 400 -12.29 0.05 14.20
C GLU A 400 -11.05 -0.85 14.18
N ARG A 401 -10.48 -1.12 13.00
CA ARG A 401 -9.38 -2.09 12.85
C ARG A 401 -8.22 -1.52 12.06
N LEU A 402 -7.01 -2.03 12.33
CA LEU A 402 -5.87 -1.82 11.43
C LEU A 402 -5.80 -2.94 10.41
N GLU A 403 -5.70 -2.55 9.16
CA GLU A 403 -5.72 -3.44 8.01
C GLU A 403 -4.49 -3.19 7.14
N LEU A 404 -3.94 -4.25 6.55
CA LEU A 404 -2.95 -4.14 5.49
C LEU A 404 -3.60 -4.56 4.18
N LEU A 405 -3.68 -3.62 3.25
CA LEU A 405 -4.08 -3.88 1.87
C LEU A 405 -2.85 -4.22 1.05
N ARG A 406 -2.95 -5.24 0.19
CA ARG A 406 -1.87 -5.68 -0.69
C ARG A 406 -2.07 -5.13 -2.09
N VAL A 407 -1.01 -4.59 -2.68
CA VAL A 407 -1.01 -4.05 -4.04
C VAL A 407 0.18 -4.61 -4.80
N ASP A 408 -0.04 -5.17 -5.99
CA ASP A 408 1.05 -5.66 -6.84
C ASP A 408 1.76 -4.52 -7.61
N ALA A 409 2.86 -4.83 -8.32
CA ALA A 409 3.57 -3.85 -9.16
C ALA A 409 2.73 -3.27 -10.34
N SER A 410 1.58 -3.87 -10.64
CA SER A 410 0.65 -3.42 -11.69
C SER A 410 -0.53 -2.60 -11.12
N CYS A 411 -0.45 -2.20 -9.85
CA CYS A 411 -1.46 -1.45 -9.11
C CYS A 411 -2.75 -2.25 -8.84
N ASN A 412 -2.76 -3.57 -9.04
CA ASN A 412 -3.93 -4.38 -8.69
C ASN A 412 -3.93 -4.60 -7.19
N PHE A 413 -5.07 -4.32 -6.56
CA PHE A 413 -5.32 -4.78 -5.21
C PHE A 413 -5.50 -6.29 -5.25
N LEU A 414 -4.67 -6.99 -4.49
CA LEU A 414 -4.84 -8.43 -4.31
C LEU A 414 -6.07 -8.68 -3.42
N PRO A 415 -6.74 -9.83 -3.56
CA PRO A 415 -7.83 -10.23 -2.65
C PRO A 415 -7.35 -10.21 -1.19
N GLY A 416 -8.28 -10.29 -0.24
CA GLY A 416 -7.95 -10.42 1.18
C GLY A 416 -7.42 -9.16 1.89
N VAL A 417 -7.75 -9.03 3.17
CA VAL A 417 -7.27 -7.95 4.03
C VAL A 417 -6.64 -8.54 5.28
N VAL A 418 -5.39 -8.16 5.55
CA VAL A 418 -4.68 -8.66 6.73
C VAL A 418 -5.00 -7.77 7.93
N VAL A 419 -5.58 -8.34 8.98
CA VAL A 419 -5.92 -7.59 10.21
C VAL A 419 -4.74 -7.57 11.18
N LEU A 420 -4.27 -6.37 11.51
CA LEU A 420 -3.14 -6.15 12.41
C LEU A 420 -3.58 -6.05 13.87
N ASP A 421 -4.73 -5.41 14.13
CA ASP A 421 -5.35 -5.29 15.45
C ASP A 421 -6.86 -5.17 15.30
N GLU A 422 -7.62 -6.01 16.02
CA GLU A 422 -9.09 -6.07 15.93
C GLU A 422 -9.77 -4.94 16.71
N HIS A 423 -9.13 -4.37 17.74
CA HIS A 423 -9.77 -3.38 18.63
C HIS A 423 -8.77 -2.41 19.28
N PRO A 424 -8.15 -1.52 18.51
CA PRO A 424 -7.37 -0.45 19.08
C PRO A 424 -8.35 0.59 19.63
N SER A 425 -8.40 0.72 20.95
CA SER A 425 -9.29 1.62 21.69
C SER A 425 -8.93 3.11 21.51
N PHE A 426 -8.94 3.61 20.26
CA PHE A 426 -8.52 4.93 19.75
C PHE A 426 -7.10 4.92 19.14
N LEU A 427 -7.02 4.88 17.80
CA LEU A 427 -5.77 5.09 17.06
C LEU A 427 -5.61 6.54 16.65
N SER A 428 -4.47 7.13 17.02
CA SER A 428 -4.05 8.43 16.50
C SER A 428 -2.94 8.32 15.44
N SER A 429 -2.34 7.14 15.26
CA SER A 429 -1.12 6.97 14.45
C SER A 429 -0.76 5.49 14.22
N LEU A 430 -0.31 5.17 13.01
CA LEU A 430 0.35 3.92 12.63
C LEU A 430 1.61 4.28 11.84
N ASP A 431 2.66 3.49 12.00
CA ASP A 431 3.79 3.46 11.08
C ASP A 431 4.25 2.02 10.88
N ILE A 432 4.69 1.69 9.67
CA ILE A 432 5.19 0.36 9.32
C ILE A 432 6.54 0.54 8.66
N VAL A 433 7.50 -0.27 9.07
CA VAL A 433 8.83 -0.26 8.50
C VAL A 433 9.27 -1.66 8.12
N ARG A 434 9.89 -1.77 6.94
CA ARG A 434 10.48 -3.01 6.44
C ARG A 434 11.89 -3.21 7.00
N SER A 435 12.23 -4.46 7.28
CA SER A 435 13.59 -4.95 7.51
C SER A 435 13.91 -6.09 6.54
N PRO A 436 15.17 -6.56 6.47
CA PRO A 436 15.53 -7.73 5.67
C PRO A 436 14.78 -9.02 6.05
N SER A 437 14.27 -9.12 7.28
CA SER A 437 13.59 -10.32 7.80
C SER A 437 12.07 -10.19 7.89
N GLY A 438 11.47 -9.07 7.46
CA GLY A 438 10.03 -8.84 7.55
C GLY A 438 9.72 -7.38 7.85
N TYR A 439 8.85 -7.14 8.83
CA TYR A 439 8.28 -5.83 9.12
C TYR A 439 8.14 -5.58 10.63
N LEU A 440 8.04 -4.30 10.97
CA LEU A 440 7.60 -3.82 12.27
C LEU A 440 6.45 -2.83 12.06
N ALA A 441 5.30 -3.11 12.65
CA ALA A 441 4.24 -2.12 12.82
C ALA A 441 4.34 -1.49 14.20
N VAL A 442 4.18 -0.17 14.28
CA VAL A 442 4.12 0.60 15.53
C VAL A 442 2.89 1.49 15.57
N TRP A 443 2.19 1.54 16.70
CA TRP A 443 0.97 2.33 16.84
C TRP A 443 0.79 2.86 18.25
N THR A 444 -0.09 3.84 18.40
CA THR A 444 -0.54 4.33 19.71
C THR A 444 -1.77 3.56 20.13
N GLN A 445 -1.78 3.01 21.34
CA GLN A 445 -2.95 2.35 21.92
C GLN A 445 -3.31 3.00 23.26
N ASN A 446 -4.61 3.19 23.53
CA ASN A 446 -5.09 3.78 24.77
C ASN A 446 -5.70 2.70 25.70
N GLU A 447 -4.95 2.29 26.72
CA GLU A 447 -5.33 1.25 27.68
C GLU A 447 -5.19 1.77 29.13
N GLY A 448 -6.00 2.76 29.50
CA GLY A 448 -5.84 3.48 30.78
C GLY A 448 -4.63 4.44 30.79
N GLY A 449 -4.13 4.77 29.60
CA GLY A 449 -2.94 5.58 29.32
C GLY A 449 -2.50 5.39 27.87
N GLN A 450 -1.83 6.39 27.29
CA GLN A 450 -1.28 6.29 25.93
C GLN A 450 0.01 5.46 25.94
N ARG A 451 0.02 4.38 25.18
CA ARG A 451 1.17 3.48 25.03
C ARG A 451 1.55 3.34 23.57
N VAL A 452 2.85 3.27 23.32
CA VAL A 452 3.40 2.87 22.03
C VAL A 452 3.51 1.36 22.01
N LYS A 453 2.81 0.74 21.06
CA LYS A 453 2.84 -0.70 20.81
C LYS A 453 3.64 -0.99 19.56
N ALA A 454 4.23 -2.17 19.51
CA ALA A 454 4.91 -2.68 18.34
C ALA A 454 4.64 -4.16 18.13
N ARG A 455 4.57 -4.59 16.88
CA ARG A 455 4.50 -6.01 16.50
C ARG A 455 5.38 -6.24 15.28
N THR A 456 6.23 -7.27 15.36
CA THR A 456 7.01 -7.78 14.24
C THR A 456 6.24 -8.89 13.52
N PHE A 457 6.38 -8.95 12.20
CA PHE A 457 5.76 -10.00 11.38
C PHE A 457 6.63 -10.28 10.14
N GLY A 458 6.60 -11.52 9.65
CA GLY A 458 7.40 -11.95 8.50
C GLY A 458 6.88 -11.44 7.15
N PRO A 459 7.68 -11.64 6.08
CA PRO A 459 7.35 -11.15 4.73
C PRO A 459 6.16 -11.85 4.08
N ASN A 460 5.83 -13.06 4.52
CA ASN A 460 4.72 -13.83 3.97
C ASN A 460 3.37 -13.43 4.59
N LEU A 461 3.35 -12.61 5.65
CA LEU A 461 2.13 -12.10 6.29
C LEU A 461 1.17 -13.16 6.85
N CYS A 462 1.58 -14.43 6.98
CA CYS A 462 0.85 -15.44 7.74
C CYS A 462 1.75 -16.30 8.63
N ASP A 463 2.78 -15.70 9.23
CA ASP A 463 3.45 -16.40 10.33
C ASP A 463 2.43 -16.58 11.45
N SER A 464 1.79 -17.75 11.53
CA SER A 464 1.01 -18.11 12.70
C SER A 464 1.94 -18.14 13.90
N ALA A 465 1.45 -17.76 15.07
CA ALA A 465 2.21 -17.85 16.32
C ALA A 465 2.48 -19.30 16.78
N GLU A 466 2.41 -20.29 15.89
CA GLU A 466 2.65 -21.70 16.18
C GLU A 466 3.58 -22.33 15.13
N ALA A 467 4.87 -21.99 15.22
CA ALA A 467 5.91 -22.98 14.90
C ALA A 467 6.25 -23.72 16.21
N PRO A 468 6.06 -25.05 16.31
CA PRO A 468 6.54 -25.83 17.45
C PRO A 468 8.07 -25.85 17.58
#